data_AF-A0AAV4ZJB4-F1
#
_entry.id   AF-A0AAV4ZJB4-F1
#
_cell.length_a   1.000
_cell.length_b   1.000
_cell.length_c   1.000
_cell.angle_alpha   90.00
_cell.angle_beta   90.00
_cell.angle_gamma   90.00
#
_symmetry.space_group_name_H-M   'P 1'
#
loop_
_entity.id
_entity.type
_entity.pdbx_description
1 polymer ?
#
loop_
_entity_poly.entity_id
_entity_poly.type
_entity_poly.pdbx_seq_one_letter_code
_entity_poly.pdbx_strand_id
1 'polypeptide(L)'
;MRHGPETRPVPPPDPSPDPADRLSARETFHIEILGAPARTEADPVLSRVSVRVEDQAGAEERALRLFARARVPQRAGEPAEAVRVIDGAGREVFFRSRFDEGA
;
A
#
# COMPACT_ATOMS: atom_id res chain seq x y z
N MET A 1 5.64 67.85 -21.91
CA MET A 1 5.23 66.58 -22.58
C MET A 1 5.45 65.46 -21.57
N ARG A 2 4.37 64.85 -21.05
CA ARG A 2 4.43 63.87 -19.95
C ARG A 2 4.54 62.47 -20.54
N HIS A 3 5.66 61.77 -20.30
CA HIS A 3 5.78 60.34 -20.60
C HIS A 3 4.94 59.56 -19.58
N GLY A 4 3.94 58.82 -20.06
CA GLY A 4 3.15 57.90 -19.23
C GLY A 4 3.97 56.67 -18.82
N PRO A 5 3.63 56.00 -17.71
CA PRO A 5 4.37 54.82 -17.26
C PRO A 5 4.12 53.63 -18.18
N GLU A 6 5.21 53.03 -18.68
CA GLU A 6 5.20 51.79 -19.45
C GLU A 6 4.58 50.66 -18.63
N THR A 7 3.41 50.18 -19.05
CA THR A 7 2.83 48.92 -18.57
C THR A 7 3.73 47.78 -19.05
N ARG A 8 4.55 47.23 -18.16
CA ARG A 8 5.27 45.97 -18.41
C ARG A 8 4.22 44.85 -18.54
N PRO A 9 4.29 43.98 -19.56
CA PRO A 9 3.39 42.83 -19.63
C PRO A 9 3.68 41.91 -18.44
N VAL A 10 2.63 41.60 -17.68
CA VAL A 10 2.67 40.54 -16.66
C VAL A 10 2.99 39.22 -17.37
N PRO A 11 3.94 38.40 -16.87
CA PRO A 11 4.13 37.06 -17.40
C PRO A 11 2.83 36.26 -17.24
N PRO A 12 2.51 35.34 -18.17
CA PRO A 12 1.37 34.46 -17.99
C PRO A 12 1.52 33.71 -16.67
N PRO A 13 0.43 33.43 -15.93
CA PRO A 13 0.49 32.55 -14.78
C PRO A 13 1.11 31.22 -15.20
N ASP A 14 1.98 30.67 -14.34
CA ASP A 14 2.58 29.34 -14.47
C ASP A 14 1.52 28.34 -15.00
N PRO A 15 1.84 27.51 -16.01
CA PRO A 15 0.90 26.50 -16.46
C PRO A 15 0.56 25.64 -15.23
N SER A 16 -0.73 25.61 -14.89
CA SER A 16 -1.26 24.74 -13.84
C SER A 16 -0.64 23.34 -13.97
N PRO A 17 -0.22 22.69 -12.88
CA PRO A 17 0.35 21.35 -12.98
C PRO A 17 -0.63 20.47 -13.73
N ASP A 18 -0.14 19.83 -14.79
CA ASP A 18 -0.88 18.92 -15.65
C ASP A 18 -1.75 17.98 -14.80
N PRO A 19 -3.04 17.78 -15.12
CA PRO A 19 -3.89 16.83 -14.39
C PRO A 19 -3.38 15.37 -14.50
N ALA A 20 -2.39 15.12 -15.35
CA ALA A 20 -1.69 13.83 -15.44
C ALA A 20 -0.67 13.61 -14.30
N ASP A 21 -0.18 14.64 -13.63
CA ASP A 21 0.64 14.51 -12.40
C ASP A 21 -0.24 14.13 -11.18
N ARG A 22 -1.57 14.34 -11.32
CA ARG A 22 -2.63 13.83 -10.43
C ARG A 22 -3.12 12.43 -10.82
N LEU A 23 -2.42 11.68 -11.66
CA LEU A 23 -2.51 10.23 -11.65
C LEU A 23 -1.80 9.76 -10.38
N SER A 24 -2.56 9.82 -9.27
CA SER A 24 -2.24 9.44 -7.90
C SER A 24 -0.92 8.70 -7.77
N ALA A 25 0.01 9.22 -6.99
CA ALA A 25 1.25 8.54 -6.61
C ALA A 25 0.91 7.23 -5.87
N ARG A 26 0.45 6.23 -6.62
CA ARG A 26 0.04 4.95 -6.09
C ARG A 26 1.31 4.24 -5.71
N GLU A 27 1.56 4.17 -4.42
CA GLU A 27 2.68 3.45 -3.86
C GLU A 27 2.47 1.94 -4.04
N THR A 28 3.57 1.22 -4.11
CA THR A 28 3.54 -0.24 -4.21
C THR A 28 3.76 -0.81 -2.82
N PHE A 29 2.82 -1.63 -2.38
CA PHE A 29 2.89 -2.39 -1.13
C PHE A 29 2.96 -3.87 -1.44
N HIS A 30 3.70 -4.61 -0.61
CA HIS A 30 3.75 -6.07 -0.65
C HIS A 30 2.96 -6.63 0.53
N ILE A 31 1.90 -7.35 0.23
CA ILE A 31 1.11 -8.08 1.23
C ILE A 31 1.67 -9.49 1.32
N GLU A 32 2.03 -9.93 2.51
CA GLU A 32 2.55 -11.26 2.78
C GLU A 32 1.61 -12.01 3.72
N ILE A 33 1.17 -13.18 3.27
CA ILE A 33 0.40 -14.14 4.07
C ILE A 33 1.39 -15.11 4.68
N LEU A 34 1.35 -15.22 6.01
CA LEU A 34 2.29 -15.99 6.81
C LEU A 34 1.61 -17.26 7.32
N GLY A 35 2.33 -18.37 7.26
CA GLY A 35 1.90 -19.68 7.74
C GLY A 35 2.33 -19.92 9.18
N ALA A 36 2.12 -21.15 9.65
CA ALA A 36 2.53 -21.54 10.99
C ALA A 36 4.06 -21.57 11.12
N PRO A 37 4.60 -21.21 12.29
CA PRO A 37 6.03 -21.33 12.55
C PRO A 37 6.51 -22.75 12.27
N ALA A 38 7.47 -22.87 11.35
CA ALA A 38 8.15 -24.11 11.04
C ALA A 38 9.46 -24.20 11.83
N ARG A 39 10.12 -25.36 11.81
CA ARG A 39 11.41 -25.53 12.52
C ARG A 39 12.52 -24.59 12.04
N THR A 40 12.42 -24.11 10.81
CA THR A 40 13.47 -23.35 10.13
C THR A 40 13.14 -21.86 10.03
N GLU A 41 11.85 -21.51 10.04
CA GLU A 41 11.36 -20.14 9.85
C GLU A 41 10.18 -19.88 10.79
N ALA A 42 10.25 -18.78 11.55
CA ALA A 42 9.21 -18.40 12.49
C ALA A 42 7.90 -18.00 11.79
N ASP A 43 7.99 -17.40 10.60
CA ASP A 43 6.83 -16.91 9.85
C ASP A 43 7.01 -17.21 8.35
N PRO A 44 6.84 -18.48 7.92
CA PRO A 44 7.03 -18.82 6.52
C PRO A 44 6.01 -18.09 5.64
N VAL A 45 6.48 -17.41 4.59
CA VAL A 45 5.62 -16.69 3.66
C VAL A 45 4.92 -17.69 2.74
N LEU A 46 3.62 -17.92 2.97
CA LEU A 46 2.79 -18.80 2.14
C LEU A 46 2.42 -18.16 0.80
N SER A 47 2.24 -16.84 0.80
CA SER A 47 1.88 -16.08 -0.39
C SER A 47 2.31 -14.63 -0.28
N ARG A 48 2.71 -14.05 -1.41
CA ARG A 48 3.10 -12.64 -1.53
C ARG A 48 2.37 -12.01 -2.70
N VAL A 49 1.72 -10.88 -2.45
CA VAL A 49 0.96 -10.13 -3.46
C VAL A 49 1.40 -8.67 -3.45
N SER A 50 1.81 -8.16 -4.60
CA SER A 50 2.13 -6.74 -4.75
C SER A 50 0.87 -5.99 -5.18
N VAL A 51 0.52 -4.93 -4.45
CA VAL A 51 -0.64 -4.09 -4.73
C VAL A 51 -0.19 -2.65 -4.92
N ARG A 52 -0.86 -1.96 -5.85
CA ARG A 52 -0.64 -0.55 -6.10
C ARG A 52 -1.90 0.20 -5.68
N VAL A 53 -1.79 1.01 -4.63
CA VAL A 53 -2.90 1.71 -3.97
C VAL A 53 -2.49 3.13 -3.64
N GLU A 54 -3.45 4.01 -3.37
CA GLU A 54 -3.20 5.44 -3.13
C GLU A 54 -2.61 5.72 -1.75
N ASP A 55 -2.85 4.80 -0.79
CA ASP A 55 -2.45 4.97 0.61
C ASP A 55 -2.37 3.61 1.33
N GLN A 56 -1.77 3.63 2.53
CA GLN A 56 -1.60 2.46 3.39
C GLN A 56 -2.93 1.81 3.78
N ALA A 57 -3.99 2.58 4.07
CA ALA A 57 -5.27 2.01 4.50
C ALA A 57 -5.90 1.17 3.39
N GLY A 58 -5.73 1.58 2.12
CA GLY A 58 -6.09 0.76 0.96
C GLY A 58 -5.32 -0.56 0.87
N ALA A 59 -4.05 -0.58 1.29
CA ALA A 59 -3.25 -1.81 1.35
C ALA A 59 -3.70 -2.72 2.50
N GLU A 60 -3.97 -2.15 3.68
CA GLU A 60 -4.49 -2.86 4.86
C GLU A 60 -5.83 -3.54 4.57
N GLU A 61 -6.80 -2.81 4.01
CA GLU A 61 -8.10 -3.37 3.63
C GLU A 61 -7.96 -4.59 2.70
N ARG A 62 -7.04 -4.53 1.74
CA ARG A 62 -6.74 -5.69 0.88
C ARG A 62 -6.07 -6.82 1.63
N ALA A 63 -5.13 -6.51 2.52
CA ALA A 63 -4.45 -7.49 3.34
C ALA A 63 -5.44 -8.28 4.20
N LEU A 64 -6.39 -7.58 4.85
CA LEU A 64 -7.44 -8.20 5.65
C LEU A 64 -8.35 -9.12 4.83
N ARG A 65 -8.76 -8.70 3.63
CA ARG A 65 -9.59 -9.54 2.75
C ARG A 65 -8.84 -10.79 2.27
N LEU A 66 -7.57 -10.64 1.92
CA LEU A 66 -6.72 -11.78 1.53
C LEU A 66 -6.52 -12.74 2.69
N PHE A 67 -6.24 -12.22 3.88
CA PHE A 67 -6.07 -13.01 5.08
C PHE A 67 -7.34 -13.78 5.44
N ALA A 68 -8.49 -13.11 5.48
CA ALA A 68 -9.78 -13.75 5.74
C ALA A 68 -10.06 -14.91 4.77
N ARG A 69 -9.71 -14.74 3.48
CA ARG A 69 -9.84 -15.79 2.47
C ARG A 69 -8.82 -16.91 2.64
N ALA A 70 -7.57 -16.59 2.98
CA ALA A 70 -6.48 -17.56 3.14
C ALA A 70 -6.66 -18.43 4.40
N ARG A 71 -7.36 -17.93 5.43
CA ARG A 71 -7.74 -18.71 6.61
C ARG A 71 -8.80 -19.78 6.33
N VAL A 72 -9.54 -19.68 5.22
CA VAL A 72 -10.56 -20.67 4.87
C VAL A 72 -9.87 -21.96 4.41
N PRO A 73 -10.10 -23.11 5.07
CA PRO A 73 -9.42 -24.36 4.73
C PRO A 73 -9.84 -24.86 3.34
N GLN A 74 -9.01 -24.59 2.34
CA GLN A 74 -9.17 -25.07 0.97
C GLN A 74 -8.42 -26.39 0.80
N ARG A 75 -9.04 -27.51 1.21
CA ARG A 75 -8.68 -28.94 1.01
C ARG A 75 -7.22 -29.44 1.17
N ALA A 76 -6.16 -28.63 1.17
CA ALA A 76 -4.77 -29.10 1.12
C ALA A 76 -3.67 -28.08 1.52
N GLY A 77 -4.01 -26.84 1.91
CA GLY A 77 -3.02 -25.81 2.25
C GLY A 77 -2.79 -25.64 3.75
N GLU A 78 -1.57 -25.24 4.13
CA GLU A 78 -1.25 -24.82 5.49
C GLU A 78 -2.06 -23.57 5.85
N PRO A 79 -2.70 -23.50 7.03
CA PRO A 79 -3.56 -22.38 7.39
C PRO A 79 -2.73 -21.10 7.53
N ALA A 80 -3.26 -20.00 7.00
CA ALA A 80 -2.69 -18.67 7.25
C ALA A 80 -2.83 -18.31 8.73
N GLU A 81 -1.71 -18.02 9.40
CA GLU A 81 -1.67 -17.62 10.81
C GLU A 81 -1.59 -16.10 10.96
N ALA A 82 -0.97 -15.40 10.01
CA ALA A 82 -0.85 -13.95 10.03
C ALA A 82 -0.78 -13.32 8.63
N VAL A 83 -0.92 -12.01 8.58
CA VAL A 83 -0.70 -11.17 7.40
C VAL A 83 0.12 -9.95 7.77
N ARG A 84 1.03 -9.53 6.89
CA ARG A 84 1.73 -8.25 7.02
C ARG A 84 1.74 -7.47 5.71
N VAL A 85 1.91 -6.17 5.82
CA VAL A 85 2.07 -5.25 4.68
C VAL A 85 3.44 -4.59 4.79
N ILE A 86 4.17 -4.65 3.69
CA ILE A 86 5.49 -4.06 3.52
C ILE A 86 5.38 -2.92 2.50
N ASP A 87 5.90 -1.74 2.84
CA ASP A 87 5.94 -0.59 1.92
C ASP A 87 6.99 -0.75 0.80
N GLY A 88 7.06 0.21 -0.11
CA GLY A 88 8.05 0.21 -1.19
C GLY A 88 9.50 0.36 -0.73
N ALA A 89 9.73 0.77 0.52
CA ALA A 89 11.04 0.86 1.15
C ALA A 89 11.43 -0.43 1.90
N GLY A 90 10.57 -1.45 1.92
CA GLY A 90 10.82 -2.71 2.59
C GLY A 90 10.49 -2.69 4.09
N ARG A 91 9.75 -1.70 4.59
CA ARG A 91 9.35 -1.60 5.99
C ARG A 91 8.00 -2.25 6.22
N GLU A 92 7.87 -3.01 7.30
CA GLU A 92 6.57 -3.47 7.77
C GLU A 92 5.78 -2.27 8.30
N VAL A 93 4.64 -1.98 7.66
CA VAL A 93 3.74 -0.88 8.04
C VAL A 93 2.47 -1.39 8.71
N PHE A 94 2.17 -2.68 8.56
CA PHE A 94 1.02 -3.32 9.16
C PHE A 94 1.29 -4.80 9.41
N PHE A 95 0.79 -5.31 10.52
CA PHE A 95 0.82 -6.73 10.87
C PHE A 95 -0.48 -7.09 11.59
N ARG A 96 -1.04 -8.26 11.26
CA ARG A 96 -2.20 -8.82 11.97
C ARG A 96 -2.09 -10.34 12.02
N SER A 97 -2.22 -10.90 13.22
CA SER A 97 -2.29 -12.34 13.40
C SER A 97 -3.74 -12.80 13.57
N ARG A 98 -3.96 -14.11 13.48
CA ARG A 98 -5.27 -14.71 13.85
C ARG A 98 -5.61 -14.54 15.33
N PHE A 99 -4.62 -14.25 16.18
CA PHE A 99 -4.81 -14.07 17.62
C PHE A 99 -5.28 -12.66 17.98
N ASP A 100 -5.17 -11.70 17.06
CA ASP A 100 -5.66 -10.32 17.23
C ASP A 100 -7.20 -10.21 17.10
N GLU A 101 -7.89 -11.30 16.74
CA GLU A 101 -9.36 -11.33 16.66
C GLU A 101 -9.96 -11.59 18.06
N GLY A 102 -9.98 -10.57 18.93
CA GLY A 102 -10.60 -10.69 20.26
C GLY A 102 -10.23 -9.68 21.35
N ALA A 103 -9.53 -8.59 21.05
CA ALA A 103 -9.21 -7.52 22.01
C ALA A 103 -10.26 -6.39 21.99
#